data_AF-A0A1S3KTE4-F1
#
_entry.id   AF-A0A1S3KTE4-F1
#
_cell.length_a   1.000
_cell.length_b   1.000
_cell.length_c   1.000
_cell.angle_alpha   90.00
_cell.angle_beta   90.00
_cell.angle_gamma   90.00
#
_symmetry.space_group_name_H-M   'P 1'
#
loop_
_entity.id
_entity.type
_entity.pdbx_description
1 polymer ?
#
loop_
_entity_poly.entity_id
_entity_poly.type
_entity_poly.pdbx_seq_one_letter_code
_entity_poly.pdbx_strand_id
1 'polypeptide(L)'
;EELENFPLPTIHHCQTVLNQTRYPSVLLLVCQDTEQHRPDIHFFYCDEVEAEMVHADIDSALGDNKHGKKMRPQTLKVNQEKMKRHRETIIPPSSAPKGPTPGGRVAAMNMQDVERRGSAQQDPESHEKLAQRIEKDVVSSAVTPCNLHI
;
A
#
# COMPACT_ATOMS: atom_id res chain seq x y z
N GLU A 1 -20.39 -11.94 3.22
CA GLU A 1 -20.93 -12.42 1.95
C GLU A 1 -19.75 -12.78 1.07
N GLU A 2 -19.76 -13.96 0.46
CA GLU A 2 -18.74 -14.38 -0.51
C GLU A 2 -19.26 -14.04 -1.89
N LEU A 3 -18.49 -13.24 -2.65
CA LEU A 3 -18.92 -12.76 -3.97
C LEU A 3 -18.65 -13.81 -5.06
N GLU A 4 -17.46 -14.40 -5.05
CA GLU A 4 -17.00 -15.32 -6.07
C GLU A 4 -15.89 -16.24 -5.54
N ASN A 5 -15.80 -17.46 -6.08
CA ASN A 5 -14.80 -18.45 -5.70
C ASN A 5 -14.00 -18.88 -6.93
N PHE A 6 -12.67 -18.83 -6.83
CA PHE A 6 -11.75 -19.29 -7.88
C PHE A 6 -10.88 -20.44 -7.35
N PRO A 7 -11.33 -21.70 -7.48
CA PRO A 7 -10.55 -22.83 -7.01
C PRO A 7 -9.18 -22.89 -7.70
N LEU A 8 -8.10 -23.17 -6.95
CA LEU A 8 -6.73 -23.27 -7.51
C LEU A 8 -6.63 -24.12 -8.79
N PRO A 9 -7.33 -25.26 -8.93
CA PRO A 9 -7.28 -26.06 -10.17
C PRO A 9 -7.80 -25.34 -11.42
N THR A 10 -8.67 -24.35 -11.26
CA THR A 10 -9.26 -23.57 -12.37
C THR A 10 -8.34 -22.44 -12.82
N ILE A 11 -7.35 -22.05 -12.01
CA ILE A 11 -6.47 -20.92 -12.30
C ILE A 11 -5.36 -21.37 -13.26
N HIS A 12 -5.37 -20.80 -14.46
CA HIS A 12 -4.39 -21.07 -15.51
C HIS A 12 -3.22 -20.10 -15.49
N HIS A 13 -3.49 -18.82 -15.25
CA HIS A 13 -2.48 -17.75 -15.29
C HIS A 13 -2.82 -16.66 -14.28
N CYS A 14 -1.80 -16.10 -13.65
CA CYS A 14 -1.91 -14.97 -12.74
C CYS A 14 -0.78 -14.00 -13.08
N GLN A 15 -1.08 -12.70 -13.16
CA GLN A 15 -0.09 -11.70 -13.54
C GLN A 15 -0.42 -10.34 -12.96
N THR A 16 0.61 -9.57 -12.58
CA THR A 16 0.47 -8.14 -12.30
C THR A 16 0.57 -7.29 -13.56
N VAL A 17 -0.27 -6.26 -13.65
CA VAL A 17 -0.28 -5.32 -14.77
C VAL A 17 0.32 -4.00 -14.29
N LEU A 18 1.60 -3.78 -14.61
CA LEU A 18 2.34 -2.57 -14.25
C LEU A 18 2.43 -1.62 -15.44
N ASN A 19 2.36 -0.30 -15.18
CA ASN A 19 2.66 0.76 -16.15
C ASN A 19 1.85 0.76 -17.46
N GLN A 20 0.77 -0.02 -17.51
CA GLN A 20 -0.09 -0.16 -18.69
C GLN A 20 -1.48 0.46 -18.49
N THR A 21 -1.77 0.96 -17.28
CA THR A 21 -3.08 1.52 -16.95
C THR A 21 -2.94 2.74 -16.03
N ARG A 22 -4.04 3.49 -15.91
CA ARG A 22 -4.21 4.57 -14.91
C ARG A 22 -4.27 4.08 -13.47
N TYR A 23 -4.37 2.76 -13.27
CA TYR A 23 -4.46 2.12 -11.97
C TYR A 23 -3.07 1.58 -11.59
N PRO A 24 -2.49 1.99 -10.45
CA PRO A 24 -1.12 1.65 -10.09
C PRO A 24 -0.92 0.18 -9.71
N SER A 25 -1.99 -0.54 -9.34
CA SER A 25 -1.92 -1.89 -8.78
C SER A 25 -3.12 -2.70 -9.30
N VAL A 26 -2.88 -3.51 -10.34
CA VAL A 26 -3.91 -4.35 -10.97
C VAL A 26 -3.40 -5.78 -11.11
N LEU A 27 -4.23 -6.73 -10.72
CA LEU A 27 -4.01 -8.17 -10.90
C LEU A 27 -4.90 -8.68 -12.04
N LEU A 28 -4.32 -9.48 -12.93
CA LEU A 28 -5.03 -10.25 -13.95
C LEU A 28 -5.04 -11.71 -13.53
N LEU A 29 -6.22 -12.33 -13.54
CA LEU A 29 -6.40 -13.76 -13.31
C LEU A 29 -7.10 -14.39 -14.50
N VAL A 30 -6.54 -15.49 -15.02
CA VAL A 30 -7.16 -16.31 -16.06
C VAL A 30 -7.63 -17.60 -15.43
N CYS A 31 -8.94 -17.84 -15.48
CA CYS A 31 -9.59 -19.00 -14.91
C CYS A 31 -10.33 -19.77 -16.00
N GLN A 32 -10.39 -21.09 -15.90
CA GLN A 32 -11.26 -21.90 -16.74
C GLN A 32 -11.81 -23.07 -15.92
N ASP A 33 -13.12 -23.05 -15.71
CA ASP A 33 -13.84 -24.19 -15.13
C ASP A 33 -13.95 -25.32 -16.17
N THR A 34 -14.11 -26.56 -15.71
CA THR A 34 -14.31 -27.73 -16.58
C THR A 34 -15.57 -27.61 -17.44
N GLU A 35 -16.57 -26.87 -16.96
CA GLU A 35 -17.82 -26.63 -17.69
C GLU A 35 -17.70 -25.49 -18.74
N GLN A 36 -16.57 -24.78 -18.78
CA GLN A 36 -16.36 -23.65 -19.67
C GLN A 36 -15.55 -24.01 -20.92
N HIS A 37 -16.06 -23.63 -22.09
CA HIS A 37 -15.36 -23.81 -23.38
C HIS A 37 -14.20 -22.83 -23.61
N ARG A 38 -14.20 -21.68 -22.92
CA ARG A 38 -13.17 -20.64 -23.03
C ARG A 38 -12.80 -20.15 -21.62
N PRO A 39 -11.56 -19.73 -21.41
CA PRO A 39 -11.16 -19.13 -20.15
C PRO A 39 -11.77 -17.74 -19.98
N ASP A 40 -12.10 -17.40 -18.74
CA ASP A 40 -12.46 -16.06 -18.31
C ASP A 40 -11.21 -15.29 -17.87
N ILE A 41 -11.24 -13.96 -18.06
CA ILE A 41 -10.18 -13.06 -17.64
C ILE A 41 -10.77 -12.04 -16.67
N HIS A 42 -10.25 -12.03 -15.45
CA HIS A 42 -10.68 -11.13 -14.38
C HIS A 42 -9.58 -10.12 -14.10
N PHE A 43 -9.97 -8.85 -13.93
CA PHE A 43 -9.08 -7.78 -13.49
C PHE A 43 -9.49 -7.31 -12.11
N PHE A 44 -8.55 -7.28 -11.17
CA PHE A 44 -8.76 -6.79 -9.81
C PHE A 44 -7.92 -5.54 -9.59
N TYR A 45 -8.56 -4.46 -9.17
CA TYR A 45 -7.85 -3.30 -8.64
C TYR A 45 -7.51 -3.56 -7.17
N CYS A 46 -6.24 -3.41 -6.83
CA CYS A 46 -5.69 -3.83 -5.56
C CYS A 46 -5.27 -2.61 -4.74
N ASP A 47 -6.15 -2.18 -3.82
CA ASP A 47 -6.00 -0.93 -3.06
C ASP A 47 -5.17 -1.10 -1.77
N GLU A 48 -5.59 -2.00 -0.88
CA GLU A 48 -4.92 -2.19 0.41
C GLU A 48 -3.66 -3.05 0.33
N VAL A 49 -3.66 -4.03 -0.57
CA VAL A 49 -2.57 -5.00 -0.75
C VAL A 49 -2.09 -4.88 -2.19
N GLU A 50 -0.80 -4.62 -2.42
CA GLU A 50 -0.27 -4.51 -3.78
C GLU A 50 -0.49 -5.80 -4.58
N ALA A 51 -0.83 -5.66 -5.87
CA ALA A 51 -1.08 -6.79 -6.77
C ALA A 51 0.11 -7.76 -6.82
N GLU A 52 1.35 -7.28 -6.66
CA GLU A 52 2.56 -8.13 -6.61
C GLU A 52 2.55 -9.10 -5.42
N MET A 53 2.07 -8.66 -4.27
CA MET A 53 1.97 -9.52 -3.09
C MET A 53 0.89 -10.58 -3.28
N VAL A 54 -0.26 -10.20 -3.84
CA VAL A 54 -1.36 -11.13 -4.16
C VAL A 54 -0.90 -12.16 -5.19
N HIS A 55 -0.26 -11.72 -6.27
CA HIS A 55 0.31 -12.59 -7.30
C HIS A 55 1.31 -13.60 -6.69
N ALA A 56 2.23 -13.15 -5.85
CA ALA A 56 3.21 -14.04 -5.23
C ALA A 56 2.55 -15.11 -4.34
N ASP A 57 1.51 -14.76 -3.58
CA ASP A 57 0.76 -15.75 -2.78
C ASP A 57 0.10 -16.79 -3.69
N ILE A 58 -0.65 -16.35 -4.71
CA ILE A 58 -1.32 -17.24 -5.67
C ILE A 58 -0.31 -18.17 -6.37
N ASP A 59 0.79 -17.63 -6.88
CA ASP A 59 1.82 -18.42 -7.57
C ASP A 59 2.43 -19.48 -6.64
N SER A 60 2.69 -19.12 -5.37
CA SER A 60 3.17 -20.08 -4.38
C SER A 60 2.13 -21.13 -4.00
N ALA A 61 0.84 -20.78 -3.94
CA ALA A 61 -0.26 -21.72 -3.71
C ALA A 61 -0.42 -22.71 -4.87
N LEU A 62 -0.31 -22.23 -6.12
CA LEU A 62 -0.27 -23.06 -7.32
C LEU A 62 0.97 -23.97 -7.33
N GLY A 63 2.12 -23.45 -6.93
CA GLY A 63 3.36 -24.20 -6.77
C GLY A 63 3.23 -25.35 -5.78
N ASP A 64 2.59 -25.08 -4.64
CA ASP A 64 2.33 -26.06 -3.58
C ASP A 64 1.33 -27.13 -4.04
N ASN A 65 0.26 -26.72 -4.75
CA ASN A 65 -0.75 -27.63 -5.30
C ASN A 65 -0.21 -28.57 -6.39
N LYS A 66 0.61 -28.05 -7.32
CA LYS A 66 1.11 -28.81 -8.48
C LYS A 66 2.34 -29.67 -8.15
N HIS A 67 3.22 -29.18 -7.29
CA HIS A 67 4.55 -29.78 -7.07
C HIS A 67 4.77 -30.31 -5.65
N GLY A 68 3.79 -30.17 -4.74
CA GLY A 68 3.94 -30.56 -3.34
C GLY A 68 5.02 -29.76 -2.59
N LYS A 69 5.46 -28.64 -3.16
CA LYS A 69 6.31 -27.68 -2.46
C LYS A 69 5.49 -27.05 -1.33
N LYS A 70 6.15 -26.50 -0.31
CA LYS A 70 5.50 -25.79 0.80
C LYS A 70 6.04 -24.37 0.89
N MET A 71 6.02 -23.68 -0.24
CA MET A 71 6.55 -22.32 -0.40
C MET A 71 5.57 -21.27 0.13
N ARG A 72 4.25 -21.53 0.05
CA ARG A 72 3.22 -20.55 0.42
C ARG A 72 3.41 -19.96 1.83
N PRO A 73 3.69 -20.75 2.88
CA PRO A 73 3.93 -20.19 4.22
C PRO A 73 5.11 -19.19 4.26
N GLN A 74 6.17 -19.46 3.50
CA GLN A 74 7.33 -18.57 3.43
C GLN A 74 7.00 -17.29 2.65
N THR A 75 6.28 -17.40 1.53
CA THR A 75 5.80 -16.26 0.75
C THR A 75 4.90 -15.35 1.58
N LEU A 76 3.94 -15.92 2.30
CA LEU A 76 3.05 -15.16 3.19
C LEU A 76 3.83 -14.42 4.28
N LYS A 77 4.89 -15.03 4.84
CA LYS A 77 5.77 -14.35 5.80
C LYS A 77 6.46 -13.13 5.19
N VAL A 78 6.98 -13.24 3.96
CA VAL A 78 7.61 -12.12 3.25
C VAL A 78 6.59 -11.01 2.95
N ASN A 79 5.38 -11.37 2.52
CA ASN A 79 4.32 -10.41 2.26
C ASN A 79 3.90 -9.65 3.53
N GLN A 80 3.77 -10.32 4.67
CA GLN A 80 3.46 -9.67 5.95
C GLN A 80 4.53 -8.64 6.35
N GLU A 81 5.80 -8.96 6.15
CA GLU A 81 6.90 -8.02 6.41
C GLU A 81 6.86 -6.81 5.47
N LYS A 82 6.56 -7.01 4.18
CA LYS A 82 6.37 -5.90 3.22
C LYS A 82 5.22 -4.98 3.65
N MET A 83 4.08 -5.55 4.02
CA MET A 83 2.91 -4.80 4.52
C MET A 83 3.25 -3.97 5.77
N LYS A 84 4.02 -4.54 6.70
CA LYS A 84 4.47 -3.84 7.91
C LYS A 84 5.37 -2.65 7.58
N ARG A 85 6.35 -2.82 6.70
CA ARG A 85 7.28 -1.76 6.30
C ARG A 85 6.60 -0.62 5.55
N HIS A 86 5.60 -0.94 4.72
CA HIS A 86 4.83 0.07 4.02
C HIS A 86 4.09 0.98 5.01
N ARG A 87 3.49 0.40 6.06
CA ARG A 87 2.87 1.18 7.15
C ARG A 87 3.86 2.05 7.94
N GLU A 88 5.08 1.58 8.16
CA GLU A 88 6.11 2.34 8.88
C GLU A 88 6.63 3.54 8.07
N THR A 89 6.63 3.46 6.73
CA THR A 89 7.13 4.51 5.84
C THR A 89 6.15 5.69 5.70
N ILE A 90 4.86 5.45 5.93
CA ILE A 90 3.81 6.49 5.89
C ILE A 90 3.85 7.36 7.15
N ILE A 91 4.32 6.82 8.27
CA ILE A 91 4.55 7.61 9.49
C ILE A 91 5.86 8.38 9.28
N PRO A 92 5.87 9.73 9.26
CA PRO A 92 7.11 10.47 9.19
C PRO A 92 8.03 9.99 10.33
N PRO A 93 9.34 9.79 10.08
CA PRO A 93 10.23 9.27 11.11
C PRO A 93 10.05 10.13 12.34
N SER A 94 9.60 9.50 13.44
CA SER A 94 9.40 10.21 14.70
C SER A 94 10.70 10.92 15.01
N SER A 95 10.69 12.24 14.90
CA SER A 95 11.79 13.07 15.36
C SER A 95 11.77 12.92 16.87
N ALA A 96 12.44 11.88 17.38
CA ALA A 96 12.72 11.75 18.79
C ALA A 96 13.31 13.10 19.24
N PRO A 97 12.74 13.77 20.26
CA PRO A 97 13.35 14.97 20.78
C PRO A 97 14.73 14.57 21.26
N LYS A 98 15.78 15.14 20.64
CA LYS A 98 17.13 15.05 21.19
C LYS A 98 17.04 15.64 22.58
N GLY A 99 17.03 14.77 23.59
CA GLY A 99 16.99 15.17 24.99
C GLY A 99 18.15 16.14 25.27
N PRO A 100 17.97 17.14 26.15
CA PRO A 100 19.02 18.10 26.42
C PRO A 100 20.18 17.39 27.12
N THR A 101 21.35 17.43 26.50
CA THR A 101 22.62 17.09 27.15
C THR A 101 22.91 18.13 28.26
N PRO A 102 23.08 17.74 29.54
CA PRO A 102 23.40 18.70 30.58
C PRO A 102 24.92 18.87 30.74
N GLY A 103 25.36 20.13 30.53
CA GLY A 103 26.54 20.78 31.14
C GLY A 103 27.94 20.24 30.77
N GLY A 104 28.95 21.04 30.47
CA GLY A 104 29.10 22.49 30.45
C GLY A 104 30.60 22.82 30.43
N ARG A 105 30.98 23.90 29.74
CA ARG A 105 32.00 24.88 30.18
C ARG A 105 32.13 25.99 29.15
N VAL A 106 32.19 27.19 29.71
CA VAL A 106 32.13 28.52 29.10
C VAL A 106 33.41 28.92 28.38
N ALA A 107 33.28 29.70 27.31
CA ALA A 107 34.14 30.86 27.01
C ALA A 107 33.46 31.75 25.97
N ALA A 108 33.45 33.06 26.25
CA ALA A 108 32.75 34.12 25.54
C ALA A 108 33.47 34.58 24.26
N MET A 109 32.72 35.19 23.32
CA MET A 109 33.02 36.53 22.80
C MET A 109 31.94 37.07 21.83
N ASN A 110 31.34 38.18 22.29
CA ASN A 110 30.71 39.35 21.66
C ASN A 110 30.79 39.54 20.12
N MET A 111 29.68 39.92 19.46
CA MET A 111 29.42 41.25 18.82
C MET A 111 28.14 41.23 17.95
N GLN A 112 27.21 42.18 18.24
CA GLN A 112 26.44 43.07 17.32
C GLN A 112 25.70 42.45 16.11
N ASP A 113 24.53 42.86 15.63
CA ASP A 113 23.41 43.77 15.92
C ASP A 113 22.39 43.48 14.77
N VAL A 114 21.16 44.00 14.86
CA VAL A 114 20.16 44.21 13.80
C VAL A 114 19.07 43.15 13.58
N GLU A 115 17.94 43.42 14.25
CA GLU A 115 16.55 43.09 13.90
C GLU A 115 16.23 43.14 12.40
N ARG A 116 15.45 42.16 11.89
CA ARG A 116 14.09 42.41 11.31
C ARG A 116 13.48 41.18 10.61
N ARG A 117 12.28 40.84 11.09
CA ARG A 117 11.04 40.44 10.38
C ARG A 117 11.04 39.19 9.46
N GLY A 118 10.16 38.25 9.81
CA GLY A 118 9.65 37.25 8.88
C GLY A 118 8.77 36.16 9.49
N SER A 119 7.89 36.49 10.44
CA SER A 119 6.87 35.57 10.95
C SER A 119 5.82 35.27 9.88
N ALA A 120 5.92 34.14 9.20
CA ALA A 120 4.85 33.60 8.38
C ALA A 120 3.93 32.75 9.29
N GLN A 121 2.91 33.38 9.86
CA GLN A 121 1.77 32.68 10.45
C GLN A 121 1.11 31.84 9.35
N GLN A 122 1.16 30.52 9.46
CA GLN A 122 0.33 29.64 8.65
C GLN A 122 -1.10 29.77 9.15
N ASP A 123 -1.94 30.37 8.31
CA ASP A 123 -3.35 30.67 8.57
C ASP A 123 -4.17 29.35 8.62
N PRO A 124 -4.84 29.03 9.73
CA PRO A 124 -5.64 27.80 9.88
C PRO A 124 -6.79 27.70 8.87
N GLU A 125 -7.29 28.82 8.33
CA GLU A 125 -8.35 28.82 7.31
C GLU A 125 -7.95 28.11 6.00
N SER A 126 -6.65 28.07 5.68
CA SER A 126 -6.15 27.40 4.47
C SER A 126 -6.20 25.88 4.58
N HIS A 127 -6.05 25.33 5.80
CA HIS A 127 -6.04 23.88 6.01
C HIS A 127 -7.47 23.32 5.94
N GLU A 128 -8.44 24.07 6.45
CA GLU A 128 -9.85 23.67 6.41
C GLU A 128 -10.42 23.68 4.99
N LYS A 129 -10.04 24.67 4.16
CA LYS A 129 -10.42 24.69 2.74
C LYS A 129 -9.80 23.55 1.94
N LEU A 130 -8.62 23.06 2.33
CA LEU A 130 -8.00 21.89 1.71
C LEU A 130 -8.70 20.60 2.13
N ALA A 131 -9.01 20.44 3.42
CA ALA A 131 -9.75 19.29 3.94
C ALA A 131 -11.14 19.15 3.29
N GLN A 132 -11.88 20.25 3.15
CA GLN A 132 -13.20 20.24 2.48
C GLN A 132 -13.12 19.85 1.00
N ARG A 133 -12.00 20.11 0.32
CA ARG A 133 -11.78 19.69 -1.07
C ARG A 133 -11.51 18.19 -1.17
N ILE A 134 -10.74 17.65 -0.24
CA ILE A 134 -10.42 16.21 -0.18
C ILE A 134 -11.67 15.39 0.11
N GLU A 135 -12.50 15.81 1.08
CA GLU A 135 -13.74 15.12 1.41
C GLU A 135 -14.74 15.12 0.25
N LYS A 136 -14.81 16.21 -0.52
CA LYS A 136 -15.72 16.31 -1.67
C LYS A 136 -15.35 15.36 -2.81
N ASP A 137 -14.06 15.08 -3.01
CA ASP A 137 -13.60 14.18 -4.07
C ASP A 137 -13.84 12.70 -3.70
N VAL A 138 -13.74 12.34 -2.41
CA VAL A 138 -14.02 10.99 -1.89
C VAL A 138 -15.49 10.59 -2.06
N VAL A 139 -16.44 11.53 -1.88
CA VAL A 139 -17.88 11.24 -1.99
C VAL A 139 -18.32 11.00 -3.44
N SER A 140 -17.56 11.45 -4.44
CA SER A 140 -17.92 11.26 -5.86
C SER A 140 -17.53 9.90 -6.45
N SER A 141 -16.60 9.18 -5.81
CA SER A 141 -16.14 7.87 -6.27
C SER A 141 -16.66 6.79 -5.34
N ALA A 142 -17.93 6.42 -5.54
CA ALA A 142 -18.48 5.19 -4.99
C ALA A 142 -17.75 4.00 -5.62
N VAL A 143 -16.65 3.56 -5.00
CA VAL A 143 -15.96 2.32 -5.32
C VAL A 143 -16.34 1.32 -4.25
N THR A 144 -17.15 0.33 -4.62
CA THR A 144 -17.49 -0.78 -3.75
C THR A 144 -16.24 -1.65 -3.55
N PRO A 145 -15.76 -1.87 -2.31
CA PRO A 145 -14.57 -2.68 -2.09
C PRO A 145 -14.94 -4.17 -2.14
N CYS A 146 -14.32 -4.91 -3.07
CA CYS A 146 -14.36 -6.37 -3.10
C CYS A 146 -13.19 -6.91 -2.23
N ASN A 147 -13.51 -7.53 -1.09
CA ASN A 147 -12.54 -8.25 -0.28
C ASN A 147 -12.41 -9.69 -0.81
N LEU A 148 -11.34 -9.97 -1.55
CA LEU A 148 -11.00 -11.33 -1.97
C LEU A 148 -10.23 -12.02 -0.82
N HIS A 149 -10.81 -13.08 -0.26
CA HIS A 149 -10.09 -14.00 0.64
C HIS A 149 -9.60 -15.21 -0.20
N ILE A 150 -8.30 -15.53 -0.10
CA ILE A 150 -7.62 -16.66 -0.78
C ILE A 150 -7.30 -17.78 0.20
#